data_AF-A0A371ML99-F1
#
_entry.id   AF-A0A371ML99-F1
#
_cell.length_a   1.000
_cell.length_b   1.000
_cell.length_c   1.000
_cell.angle_alpha   90.00
_cell.angle_beta   90.00
_cell.angle_gamma   90.00
#
_symmetry.space_group_name_H-M   'P 1'
#
loop_
_entity.id
_entity.type
_entity.pdbx_description
1 polymer ?
#
loop_
_entity_poly.entity_id
_entity_poly.type
_entity_poly.pdbx_seq_one_letter_code
_entity_poly.pdbx_strand_id
1 'polypeptide(L)'
;MPADDYLSPSFVLFVGGFVAAVFLFGALLAFAAAAGSQTVEGLAVALAGLGGLFLVAGAVGAGVMRYRRGPGSASASKTAATRERR
;
A
#
# COMPACT_ATOMS: atom_id res chain seq x y z
N MET A 1 -15.38 -15.24 -13.05
CA MET A 1 -15.05 -15.08 -11.62
C MET A 1 -15.19 -13.60 -11.28
N PRO A 2 -15.85 -13.22 -10.17
CA PRO A 2 -16.01 -11.82 -9.82
C PRO A 2 -14.63 -11.18 -9.60
N ALA A 3 -14.40 -10.02 -10.20
CA ALA A 3 -13.12 -9.29 -10.14
C ALA A 3 -12.77 -8.78 -8.74
N ASP A 4 -13.74 -8.88 -7.81
CA ASP A 4 -13.68 -8.36 -6.45
C ASP A 4 -12.78 -9.20 -5.52
N ASP A 5 -12.45 -10.44 -5.89
CA ASP A 5 -11.62 -11.34 -5.07
C ASP A 5 -10.14 -10.95 -5.05
N TYR A 6 -9.64 -10.26 -6.09
CA TYR A 6 -8.22 -9.87 -6.20
C TYR A 6 -7.90 -8.53 -5.52
N LEU A 7 -8.91 -7.67 -5.32
CA LEU A 7 -8.77 -6.37 -4.65
C LEU A 7 -8.92 -6.50 -3.13
N SER A 8 -7.99 -7.23 -2.51
CA SER A 8 -7.89 -7.30 -1.05
C SER A 8 -7.08 -6.11 -0.50
N PRO A 9 -7.44 -5.56 0.68
CA PRO A 9 -6.65 -4.51 1.32
C PRO A 9 -5.17 -4.89 1.52
N SER A 10 -4.90 -6.16 1.80
CA SER A 10 -3.54 -6.70 1.93
C SER A 10 -2.78 -6.66 0.61
N PHE A 11 -3.43 -6.97 -0.51
CA PHE A 11 -2.84 -6.88 -1.84
C PHE A 11 -2.48 -5.43 -2.19
N VAL A 12 -3.36 -4.47 -1.89
CA VAL A 12 -3.10 -3.04 -2.12
C VAL A 12 -1.94 -2.52 -1.27
N LEU A 13 -1.84 -2.93 0.00
CA LEU A 13 -0.68 -2.61 0.85
C LEU A 13 0.60 -3.24 0.33
N PHE A 14 0.53 -4.50 -0.13
CA PHE A 14 1.68 -5.20 -0.69
C PHE A 14 2.19 -4.51 -1.96
N VAL A 15 1.31 -4.23 -2.92
CA VAL A 15 1.69 -3.55 -4.17
C VAL A 15 2.21 -2.15 -3.89
N GLY A 16 1.51 -1.37 -3.05
CA GLY A 16 1.95 -0.02 -2.68
C GLY A 16 3.32 -0.01 -1.98
N GLY A 17 3.52 -0.92 -1.02
CA GLY A 17 4.79 -1.08 -0.31
C GLY A 17 5.92 -1.59 -1.21
N PHE A 18 5.64 -2.54 -2.09
CA PHE A 18 6.61 -3.05 -3.06
C PHE A 18 7.08 -1.97 -4.02
N VAL A 19 6.15 -1.21 -4.61
CA VAL A 19 6.51 -0.11 -5.51
C VAL A 19 7.29 0.97 -4.76
N ALA A 20 6.89 1.33 -3.54
CA ALA A 20 7.63 2.27 -2.70
C ALA A 20 9.07 1.79 -2.43
N ALA A 21 9.26 0.51 -2.12
CA ALA A 21 10.58 -0.08 -1.88
C ALA A 21 11.48 -0.04 -3.13
N VAL A 22 10.94 -0.32 -4.31
CA VAL A 22 11.68 -0.25 -5.58
C VAL A 22 12.16 1.18 -5.85
N PHE A 23 11.28 2.17 -5.66
CA PHE A 23 11.64 3.58 -5.84
C PHE A 23 12.66 4.07 -4.81
N LEU A 24 12.51 3.67 -3.54
CA LEU A 24 13.47 4.00 -2.49
C LEU A 24 14.84 3.36 -2.77
N PHE A 25 14.86 2.11 -3.24
CA PHE A 25 16.08 1.42 -3.63
C PHE A 25 16.76 2.14 -4.81
N GLY A 26 15.99 2.53 -5.83
CA GLY A 26 16.49 3.34 -6.94
C GLY A 26 17.06 4.69 -6.49
N ALA A 27 16.41 5.35 -5.53
CA ALA A 27 16.89 6.59 -4.94
C ALA A 27 18.24 6.41 -4.22
N LEU A 28 18.39 5.33 -3.44
CA LEU A 28 19.65 5.02 -2.75
C LEU A 28 20.78 4.73 -3.74
N LEU A 29 20.49 4.01 -4.84
CA LEU A 29 21.46 3.76 -5.91
C LEU A 29 21.87 5.05 -6.62
N ALA A 30 20.90 5.91 -6.96
CA ALA A 30 21.18 7.21 -7.57
C ALA A 30 22.04 8.08 -6.64
N PHE A 31 21.74 8.10 -5.35
CA PHE A 31 22.51 8.84 -4.35
C PHE A 31 23.95 8.30 -4.22
N ALA A 32 24.12 6.98 -4.15
CA ALA A 32 25.44 6.35 -4.10
C ALA A 32 26.25 6.59 -5.39
N ALA A 33 25.57 6.67 -6.54
CA ALA A 33 26.19 6.93 -7.84
C ALA A 33 26.42 8.43 -8.12
N ALA A 34 25.93 9.34 -7.27
CA ALA A 34 25.92 10.76 -7.56
C ALA A 34 27.31 11.36 -7.74
N ALA A 35 28.34 10.82 -7.08
CA ALA A 35 29.75 11.21 -7.25
C ALA A 35 30.01 12.73 -7.30
N GLY A 36 29.22 13.53 -6.57
CA GLY A 36 29.30 15.00 -6.53
C GLY A 36 28.49 15.75 -7.60
N SER A 37 27.69 15.05 -8.42
CA SER A 37 26.79 15.65 -9.39
C SER A 37 25.44 16.03 -8.77
N GLN A 38 25.20 17.34 -8.65
CA GLN A 38 23.94 17.90 -8.11
C GLN A 38 22.69 17.42 -8.87
N THR A 39 22.81 17.17 -10.19
CA THR A 39 21.71 16.66 -11.01
C THR A 39 21.29 15.25 -10.57
N VAL A 40 22.26 14.41 -10.22
CA VAL A 40 22.01 13.02 -9.80
C VAL A 40 21.50 12.96 -8.36
N GLU A 41 21.98 13.85 -7.49
CA GLU A 41 21.40 14.03 -6.15
C GLU A 41 19.93 14.50 -6.22
N GLY A 42 19.61 15.45 -7.10
CA GLY A 42 18.24 15.90 -7.34
C GLY A 42 17.33 14.77 -7.84
N LEU A 43 17.84 13.91 -8.72
CA LEU A 43 17.13 12.72 -9.17
C LEU A 43 16.87 11.73 -8.02
N ALA A 44 17.85 11.51 -7.14
CA ALA A 44 17.70 10.65 -5.97
C ALA A 44 16.60 11.17 -5.03
N VAL A 45 16.56 12.48 -4.77
CA VAL A 45 15.52 13.11 -3.95
C VAL A 45 14.14 12.97 -4.62
N ALA A 46 14.05 13.18 -5.94
CA ALA A 46 12.80 13.02 -6.68
C ALA A 46 12.29 11.56 -6.63
N LEU A 47 13.18 10.57 -6.80
CA LEU A 47 12.86 9.14 -6.69
C LEU A 47 12.41 8.77 -5.27
N ALA A 48 13.09 9.29 -4.24
CA ALA A 48 12.69 9.09 -2.84
C ALA A 48 11.31 9.69 -2.55
N GLY A 49 11.03 10.89 -3.09
CA GLY A 49 9.72 11.54 -3.00
C GLY A 49 8.62 10.73 -3.69
N LEU A 50 8.89 10.20 -4.89
CA LEU A 50 7.95 9.33 -5.62
C LEU A 50 7.67 8.03 -4.87
N GLY A 51 8.71 7.40 -4.29
CA GLY A 51 8.54 6.22 -3.45
C GLY A 51 7.71 6.51 -2.19
N GLY A 52 7.97 7.64 -1.52
CA GLY A 52 7.18 8.10 -0.38
C GLY A 52 5.72 8.39 -0.73
N LEU A 53 5.47 9.02 -1.87
CA LEU A 53 4.12 9.28 -2.37
C LEU A 53 3.35 7.97 -2.61
N PHE A 54 4.02 6.98 -3.20
CA PHE A 54 3.42 5.66 -3.44
C PHE A 54 3.09 4.92 -2.14
N LEU A 55 3.93 5.07 -1.12
CA LEU A 55 3.67 4.53 0.22
C LEU A 55 2.44 5.18 0.85
N VAL A 56 2.35 6.52 0.79
CA VAL A 56 1.20 7.27 1.33
C VAL A 56 -0.08 6.91 0.58
N ALA A 57 -0.05 6.88 -0.75
CA ALA A 57 -1.20 6.52 -1.57
C ALA A 57 -1.68 5.08 -1.29
N GLY A 58 -0.75 4.12 -1.15
CA GLY A 58 -1.05 2.75 -0.78
C GLY A 58 -1.66 2.62 0.62
N ALA A 59 -1.10 3.32 1.62
CA ALA A 59 -1.62 3.34 2.98
C ALA A 59 -3.02 3.94 3.06
N VAL A 60 -3.26 5.07 2.37
CA VAL A 60 -4.57 5.72 2.30
C VAL A 60 -5.57 4.83 1.59
N GLY A 61 -5.21 4.22 0.45
CA GLY A 61 -6.08 3.30 -0.29
C GLY A 61 -6.53 2.11 0.57
N ALA A 62 -5.60 1.47 1.27
CA ALA A 62 -5.91 0.37 2.17
C ALA A 62 -6.76 0.81 3.38
N GLY A 63 -6.47 1.98 3.95
CA GLY A 63 -7.26 2.58 5.03
C GLY A 63 -8.71 2.84 4.60
N VAL A 64 -8.92 3.40 3.42
CA VAL A 64 -10.25 3.64 2.84
C VAL A 64 -11.00 2.33 2.59
N MET A 65 -10.34 1.30 2.05
CA MET A 65 -10.98 -0.02 1.84
C MET A 65 -11.37 -0.69 3.16
N ARG A 66 -10.53 -0.57 4.19
CA ARG A 66 -10.84 -1.07 5.53
C ARG A 66 -12.01 -0.32 6.18
N TYR A 67 -12.07 1.00 5.99
CA TYR A 67 -13.17 1.84 6.48
C TYR A 67 -14.49 1.50 5.78
N ARG A 68 -14.46 1.29 4.46
CA ARG A 68 -15.65 0.92 3.67
C ARG A 68 -16.14 -0.50 3.94
N ARG A 69 -15.28 -1.44 4.38
CA ARG A 69 -15.70 -2.80 4.77
C ARG A 69 -16.39 -2.88 6.14
N GLY A 70 -16.26 -1.86 6.98
CA GLY A 70 -17.00 -1.69 8.23
C GLY A 70 -16.76 -2.76 9.32
N PRO A 71 -16.73 -2.41 10.61
CA PRO A 71 -16.71 -3.39 11.72
C PRO A 71 -17.99 -4.23 11.82
N GLY A 72 -19.05 -3.89 11.07
CA GLY A 72 -20.38 -4.49 11.19
C GLY A 72 -20.55 -5.89 10.59
N SER A 73 -19.66 -6.33 9.71
CA SER A 73 -19.74 -7.65 9.06
C SER A 73 -19.34 -8.80 10.00
N ALA A 74 -18.48 -8.53 10.99
CA ALA A 74 -18.06 -9.53 11.97
C ALA A 74 -19.12 -9.82 13.05
N SER A 75 -19.97 -8.84 13.37
CA SER A 75 -21.02 -9.00 14.38
C SER A 75 -22.26 -9.73 13.83
N ALA A 76 -22.51 -9.59 12.51
CA ALA A 76 -23.61 -10.27 11.84
C ALA A 76 -23.39 -11.79 11.72
N SER A 77 -22.16 -12.25 11.44
CA SER A 77 -21.89 -13.70 11.27
C SER A 77 -21.98 -14.48 12.59
N LYS A 78 -21.55 -13.86 13.71
CA LYS A 78 -21.60 -14.50 15.04
C LYS A 78 -23.04 -14.65 15.55
N THR A 79 -23.92 -13.73 15.17
CA THR A 79 -25.34 -13.75 15.55
C THR A 79 -26.14 -14.73 14.69
N ALA A 80 -25.82 -14.85 13.39
CA ALA A 80 -26.45 -15.83 12.50
C ALA A 80 -26.14 -17.29 12.91
N ALA A 81 -24.88 -17.59 13.25
CA ALA A 81 -24.46 -18.95 13.65
C ALA A 81 -25.08 -19.44 14.97
N THR A 82 -25.55 -18.52 15.82
CA THR A 82 -26.21 -18.85 17.10
C THR A 82 -27.70 -19.15 16.92
N ARG A 83 -28.32 -18.62 15.85
CA ARG A 83 -29.76 -18.77 15.58
C ARG A 83 -30.12 -20.10 14.91
N GLU A 84 -29.16 -20.75 14.25
CA GLU A 84 -29.34 -22.06 13.60
C GLU A 84 -29.19 -23.24 14.57
N ARG A 85 -28.72 -22.99 15.80
CA ARG A 85 -28.59 -23.99 16.87
C ARG A 85 -29.77 -24.03 17.85
N ARG A 86 -30.83 -23.26 17.62
CA ARG A 86 -32.08 -23.27 18.41
C ARG A 86 -33.24 -23.67 17.53
#